data_AF-A0A7S4JK64-F1
#
_entry.id   AF-A0A7S4JK64-F1
#
_cell.length_a   1.000
_cell.length_b   1.000
_cell.length_c   1.000
_cell.angle_alpha   90.00
_cell.angle_beta   90.00
_cell.angle_gamma   90.00
#
_symmetry.space_group_name_H-M   'P 1'
#
loop_
_entity.id
_entity.type
_entity.pdbx_description
1 polymer ?
#
loop_
_entity_poly.entity_id
_entity_poly.type
_entity_poly.pdbx_seq_one_letter_code
_entity_poly.pdbx_strand_id
1 'polypeptide(L)'
;MKEDGKETKKRTEEEKKKKSRTKKPVSYGGLPDLKDAKHVTTDSDSGVARSMDGVAVAPGMHQMGGFPGMQPGMARPSHYGAKMPALPPGMFAPLPQEQEKAEHTFHMASEMHRGEPNGWKFDDVPTLPEFHPLERTAVFAPHSNAPEVGRRVADVLRARSIATVYDDKKAKAKCITEDNVEFRVRLYRGRNKFSHGIIVEVQRRFGFSPSFAGDMYAILDAAEGKLPALKTVPLIPPPSKLIPVVSDADDDDFDDFDAPPPSMGIKRKARSASLCIASDMLKRAKTADANVLALESLASITNSKKMGAAAALRVSRQILAGSDEGEDVREVLVSLLVDESLDSESTSDIWDKDDEGRAQLRLYAMTVLSNAISVAAEKGSPALLKDQSFFLADEIMPVLVNELRDSKNNSRMAVVSARCLESLLTSNAIGRDMTSAAIGCKAGPALEISLDVGQRGNQHLEDLSMACLRVLS
;
A
#
# COMPACT_ATOMS: atom_id res chain seq x y z
N MET A 1 -10.73 -5.49 -69.45
CA MET A 1 -9.30 -5.82 -69.40
C MET A 1 -8.58 -4.73 -68.64
N LYS A 2 -8.43 -4.90 -67.33
CA LYS A 2 -7.56 -4.11 -66.42
C LYS A 2 -7.53 -4.86 -65.09
N GLU A 3 -6.70 -5.88 -65.02
CA GLU A 3 -6.12 -6.40 -63.79
C GLU A 3 -4.61 -6.46 -64.04
N ASP A 4 -3.85 -5.94 -63.09
CA ASP A 4 -2.45 -6.25 -62.77
C ASP A 4 -1.78 -5.03 -62.17
N GLY A 5 -1.64 -5.03 -60.84
CA GLY A 5 -0.98 -3.94 -60.13
C GLY A 5 -1.06 -3.99 -58.61
N LYS A 6 -1.03 -5.17 -57.99
CA LYS A 6 -0.98 -5.30 -56.51
C LYS A 6 -0.22 -6.56 -56.06
N GLU A 7 1.02 -6.76 -56.50
CA GLU A 7 1.82 -7.90 -55.98
C GLU A 7 3.32 -7.63 -55.75
N THR A 8 3.74 -6.37 -55.61
CA THR A 8 5.16 -6.04 -55.40
C THR A 8 5.51 -5.37 -54.08
N LYS A 9 4.54 -5.19 -53.16
CA LYS A 9 4.81 -4.56 -51.85
C LYS A 9 4.96 -5.51 -50.66
N LYS A 10 4.73 -6.82 -50.83
CA LYS A 10 4.77 -7.80 -49.72
C LYS A 10 6.11 -8.54 -49.57
N ARG A 11 7.08 -8.32 -50.45
CA ARG A 11 8.36 -9.06 -50.45
C ARG A 11 9.53 -8.36 -49.76
N THR A 12 9.40 -7.09 -49.37
CA THR A 12 10.51 -6.31 -48.78
C THR A 12 10.50 -6.21 -47.25
N GLU A 13 9.48 -6.75 -46.57
CA GLU A 13 9.41 -6.73 -45.10
C GLU A 13 9.91 -8.02 -44.43
N GLU A 14 9.91 -9.16 -45.14
CA GLU A 14 10.33 -10.45 -44.57
C GLU A 14 11.85 -10.64 -44.52
N GLU A 15 12.62 -9.86 -45.27
CA GLU A 15 14.08 -10.03 -45.37
C GLU A 15 14.89 -9.22 -44.34
N LYS A 16 14.26 -8.29 -43.62
CA LYS A 16 14.91 -7.51 -42.54
C LYS A 16 14.87 -8.16 -41.15
N LYS A 17 14.15 -9.27 -40.98
CA LYS A 17 14.02 -9.95 -39.66
C LYS A 17 15.03 -11.06 -39.39
N LYS A 18 15.98 -11.33 -40.32
CA LYS A 18 16.93 -12.48 -40.23
C LYS A 18 18.39 -12.14 -39.93
N LYS A 19 18.74 -10.88 -39.62
CA LYS A 19 20.13 -10.49 -39.29
C LYS A 19 20.21 -9.65 -38.01
N SER A 20 20.24 -10.29 -36.85
CA SER A 20 21.16 -9.91 -35.75
C SER A 20 21.04 -10.90 -34.58
N ARG A 21 22.20 -11.14 -33.92
CA ARG A 21 22.44 -11.96 -32.71
C ARG A 21 22.91 -13.41 -32.90
N THR A 22 24.05 -13.58 -33.57
CA THR A 22 25.07 -14.53 -33.10
C THR A 22 25.93 -13.85 -32.03
N LYS A 23 25.58 -14.05 -30.75
CA LYS A 23 26.48 -13.70 -29.64
C LYS A 23 27.48 -14.86 -29.47
N LYS A 24 28.77 -14.55 -29.53
CA LYS A 24 29.86 -15.47 -29.17
C LYS A 24 29.70 -15.87 -27.69
N PRO A 25 29.96 -17.13 -27.32
CA PRO A 25 30.02 -17.52 -25.91
C PRO A 25 31.23 -16.84 -25.27
N VAL A 26 30.98 -16.00 -24.26
CA VAL A 26 32.00 -15.49 -23.36
C VAL A 26 32.32 -16.62 -22.39
N SER A 27 33.51 -17.19 -22.52
CA SER A 27 34.09 -18.14 -21.58
C SER A 27 34.41 -17.40 -20.28
N TYR A 28 33.55 -17.54 -19.27
CA TYR A 28 33.89 -17.17 -17.89
C TYR A 28 34.74 -18.27 -17.26
N GLY A 29 35.82 -17.84 -16.61
CA GLY A 29 36.85 -18.68 -16.01
C GLY A 29 36.31 -19.72 -15.04
N GLY A 30 37.04 -20.84 -14.96
CA GLY A 30 36.75 -21.95 -14.07
C GLY A 30 36.67 -21.50 -12.61
N LEU A 31 35.58 -21.90 -11.96
CA LEU A 31 35.48 -21.98 -10.51
C LEU A 31 35.94 -23.37 -10.04
N PRO A 32 36.53 -23.46 -8.84
CA PRO A 32 37.16 -24.67 -8.33
C PRO A 32 36.15 -25.77 -7.94
N ASP A 33 36.64 -27.01 -8.00
CA ASP A 33 35.95 -28.27 -7.65
C ASP A 33 35.38 -28.20 -6.21
N LEU A 34 34.05 -28.15 -6.08
CA LEU A 34 33.33 -28.14 -4.80
C LEU A 34 33.01 -29.58 -4.38
N LYS A 35 34.04 -30.29 -3.93
CA LYS A 35 33.92 -31.61 -3.27
C LYS A 35 33.75 -31.55 -1.75
N ASP A 36 33.53 -30.37 -1.18
CA ASP A 36 33.40 -30.18 0.27
C ASP A 36 32.13 -29.41 0.69
N ALA A 37 31.00 -29.63 0.03
CA ALA A 37 29.69 -29.32 0.62
C ALA A 37 29.35 -30.37 1.69
N LYS A 38 30.04 -30.29 2.82
CA LYS A 38 29.82 -31.13 3.99
C LYS A 38 28.40 -30.92 4.54
N HIS A 39 27.69 -32.05 4.65
CA HIS A 39 26.72 -32.39 5.68
C HIS A 39 26.12 -31.23 6.49
N VAL A 40 24.91 -30.81 6.12
CA VAL A 40 23.94 -30.34 7.11
C VAL A 40 23.11 -31.56 7.52
N THR A 41 23.64 -32.27 8.52
CA THR A 41 22.86 -33.20 9.35
C THR A 41 22.04 -32.35 10.32
N THR A 42 20.72 -32.39 10.17
CA THR A 42 19.81 -32.12 11.27
C THR A 42 19.45 -33.49 11.85
N ASP A 43 20.17 -33.89 12.89
CA ASP A 43 19.74 -34.93 13.80
C ASP A 43 18.56 -34.41 14.65
N SER A 44 17.55 -35.27 14.75
CA SER A 44 16.56 -35.47 15.82
C SER A 44 16.23 -34.31 16.78
N ASP A 45 14.93 -34.02 16.82
CA ASP A 45 14.17 -33.70 18.04
C ASP A 45 14.40 -32.34 18.75
N SER A 46 14.47 -31.26 17.98
CA SER A 46 14.27 -29.91 18.53
C SER A 46 13.41 -29.06 17.61
N GLY A 47 12.50 -28.29 18.24
CA GLY A 47 11.47 -27.49 17.57
C GLY A 47 12.04 -26.57 16.49
N VAL A 48 11.19 -26.28 15.50
CA VAL A 48 11.45 -25.46 14.32
C VAL A 48 12.12 -24.12 14.72
N ALA A 49 13.45 -24.09 14.66
CA ALA A 49 14.24 -22.89 14.91
C ALA A 49 14.14 -21.97 13.69
N ARG A 50 13.39 -20.87 13.83
CA ARG A 50 13.49 -19.72 12.91
C ARG A 50 14.85 -19.07 13.12
N SER A 51 15.60 -18.84 12.05
CA SER A 51 16.76 -17.94 12.09
C SER A 51 16.24 -16.52 12.32
N MET A 52 16.36 -16.01 13.55
CA MET A 52 15.81 -14.71 13.97
C MET A 52 16.76 -13.52 13.77
N ASP A 53 18.00 -13.70 13.34
CA ASP A 53 18.95 -12.60 13.22
C ASP A 53 19.22 -12.22 11.77
N GLY A 54 18.43 -11.27 11.26
CA GLY A 54 18.58 -10.70 9.93
C GLY A 54 18.40 -9.18 9.94
N VAL A 55 19.43 -8.45 10.38
CA VAL A 55 19.57 -7.02 10.09
C VAL A 55 19.73 -6.87 8.58
N ALA A 56 18.84 -6.08 7.96
CA ALA A 56 18.95 -5.74 6.54
C ALA A 56 20.22 -4.92 6.29
N VAL A 57 21.20 -5.52 5.60
CA VAL A 57 22.37 -4.79 5.07
C VAL A 57 21.93 -4.11 3.77
N ALA A 58 21.88 -2.78 3.78
CA ALA A 58 21.68 -1.98 2.57
C ALA A 58 22.85 -2.18 1.58
N PRO A 59 22.61 -2.15 0.27
CA PRO A 59 23.68 -2.25 -0.72
C PRO A 59 24.61 -1.03 -0.63
N GLY A 60 25.91 -1.31 -0.45
CA GLY A 60 26.95 -0.30 -0.25
C GLY A 60 27.11 0.64 -1.46
N MET A 61 26.97 1.93 -1.22
CA MET A 61 27.39 2.99 -2.14
C MET A 61 28.91 3.05 -2.18
N HIS A 62 29.47 3.05 -3.38
CA HIS A 62 30.89 3.30 -3.62
C HIS A 62 31.29 4.70 -3.13
N GLN A 63 32.20 4.73 -2.16
CA GLN A 63 32.79 5.95 -1.61
C GLN A 63 33.96 6.36 -2.51
N MET A 64 33.78 7.45 -3.26
CA MET A 64 34.84 8.10 -4.05
C MET A 64 35.34 9.34 -3.30
N GLY A 65 36.67 9.46 -3.20
CA GLY A 65 37.39 10.73 -3.14
C GLY A 65 37.51 11.40 -1.76
N GLY A 66 38.69 11.25 -1.15
CA GLY A 66 39.07 11.99 0.05
C GLY A 66 39.41 13.45 -0.21
N PHE A 67 39.10 14.29 0.77
CA PHE A 67 39.65 15.64 0.95
C PHE A 67 40.31 15.72 2.34
N PRO A 68 41.51 16.31 2.47
CA PRO A 68 42.17 16.45 3.75
C PRO A 68 41.87 17.82 4.39
N GLY A 69 41.70 17.80 5.72
CA GLY A 69 42.04 18.95 6.56
C GLY A 69 40.85 19.77 7.05
N MET A 70 40.47 19.54 8.32
CA MET A 70 40.26 20.57 9.34
C MET A 70 39.77 19.90 10.62
N GLN A 71 40.60 19.91 11.66
CA GLN A 71 40.18 19.60 13.03
C GLN A 71 39.73 20.89 13.71
N PRO A 72 38.57 20.90 14.39
CA PRO A 72 38.34 21.76 15.54
C PRO A 72 38.25 20.91 16.80
N GLY A 73 39.16 21.20 17.75
CA GLY A 73 39.07 20.69 19.11
C GLY A 73 37.88 21.31 19.83
N MET A 74 36.97 20.48 20.35
CA MET A 74 35.96 20.89 21.31
C MET A 74 36.26 20.31 22.68
N ALA A 75 36.38 21.22 23.64
CA ALA A 75 36.54 20.94 25.06
C ALA A 75 35.27 20.28 25.62
N ARG A 76 35.47 19.28 26.50
CA ARG A 76 34.41 18.64 27.28
C ARG A 76 34.11 19.47 28.54
N PRO A 77 32.84 19.84 28.82
CA PRO A 77 32.45 20.23 30.16
C PRO A 77 32.22 18.99 31.03
N SER A 78 32.94 18.94 32.14
CA SER A 78 32.74 18.05 33.27
C SER A 78 31.55 18.52 34.11
N HIS A 79 30.93 17.56 34.82
CA HIS A 79 29.98 17.71 35.95
C HIS A 79 28.53 18.06 35.65
N TYR A 80 27.66 17.04 35.68
CA TYR A 80 26.41 17.07 36.44
C TYR A 80 26.17 15.72 37.11
N GLY A 81 26.36 15.67 38.43
CA GLY A 81 25.92 14.58 39.28
C GLY A 81 24.55 14.92 39.85
N ALA A 82 23.48 14.34 39.29
CA ALA A 82 22.15 14.36 39.88
C ALA A 82 21.84 12.97 40.45
N LYS A 83 21.70 12.89 41.76
CA LYS A 83 21.24 11.69 42.48
C LYS A 83 19.75 11.49 42.21
N MET A 84 19.39 10.37 41.58
CA MET A 84 18.01 9.91 41.50
C MET A 84 17.52 9.46 42.89
N PRO A 85 16.28 9.79 43.30
CA PRO A 85 15.69 9.23 44.52
C PRO A 85 15.32 7.77 44.30
N ALA A 86 15.65 6.92 45.26
CA ALA A 86 15.26 5.52 45.29
C ALA A 86 13.73 5.40 45.45
N LEU A 87 13.09 4.63 44.56
CA LEU A 87 11.69 4.24 44.70
C LEU A 87 11.53 3.21 45.83
N PRO A 88 10.46 3.28 46.64
CA PRO A 88 10.19 2.31 47.69
C PRO A 88 9.78 0.95 47.11
N PRO A 89 10.26 -0.17 47.69
CA PRO A 89 9.84 -1.51 47.29
C PRO A 89 8.48 -1.85 47.94
N GLY A 90 7.52 -2.35 47.15
CA GLY A 90 6.45 -3.19 47.70
C GLY A 90 4.98 -2.82 47.44
N MET A 91 4.60 -2.40 46.24
CA MET A 91 3.17 -2.40 45.86
C MET A 91 2.97 -2.93 44.44
N PHE A 92 2.96 -4.26 44.29
CA PHE A 92 2.30 -4.92 43.17
C PHE A 92 1.16 -5.75 43.74
N ALA A 93 -0.07 -5.28 43.52
CA ALA A 93 -1.26 -6.09 43.72
C ALA A 93 -1.33 -7.15 42.60
N PRO A 94 -1.78 -8.38 42.90
CA PRO A 94 -1.95 -9.41 41.88
C PRO A 94 -3.08 -9.01 40.93
N LEU A 95 -2.81 -9.04 39.62
CA LEU A 95 -3.80 -8.85 38.57
C LEU A 95 -4.80 -10.03 38.58
N PRO A 96 -6.10 -9.80 38.30
CA PRO A 96 -7.09 -10.87 38.24
C PRO A 96 -6.81 -11.82 37.07
N GLN A 97 -6.81 -13.12 37.34
CA GLN A 97 -6.84 -14.18 36.33
C GLN A 97 -8.24 -14.23 35.68
N GLU A 98 -8.44 -13.49 34.58
CA GLU A 98 -9.54 -13.72 33.63
C GLU A 98 -8.96 -14.16 32.27
N GLN A 99 -8.51 -15.40 32.19
CA GLN A 99 -8.13 -16.05 30.93
C GLN A 99 -8.62 -17.50 30.97
N GLU A 100 -9.88 -17.74 30.63
CA GLU A 100 -10.33 -19.09 30.22
C GLU A 100 -11.68 -19.13 29.47
N LYS A 101 -12.43 -18.01 29.38
CA LYS A 101 -13.72 -17.99 28.65
C LYS A 101 -13.68 -17.39 27.23
N ALA A 102 -12.53 -16.91 26.76
CA ALA A 102 -12.43 -16.28 25.44
C ALA A 102 -12.25 -17.28 24.27
N GLU A 103 -11.83 -18.52 24.53
CA GLU A 103 -11.50 -19.47 23.45
C GLU A 103 -12.73 -20.17 22.86
N HIS A 104 -13.85 -20.24 23.60
CA HIS A 104 -15.02 -21.02 23.18
C HIS A 104 -16.02 -20.24 22.30
N THR A 105 -15.91 -18.90 22.23
CA THR A 105 -16.87 -18.04 21.50
C THR A 105 -16.47 -17.84 20.03
N PHE A 106 -15.22 -18.10 19.66
CA PHE A 106 -14.72 -17.83 18.30
C PHE A 106 -15.02 -18.93 17.28
N HIS A 107 -15.23 -20.17 17.73
CA HIS A 107 -15.63 -21.25 16.84
C HIS A 107 -17.00 -21.01 16.17
N MET A 108 -17.90 -20.23 16.78
CA MET A 108 -19.22 -19.95 16.18
C MET A 108 -19.21 -18.75 15.21
N ALA A 109 -18.34 -17.76 15.40
CA ALA A 109 -18.25 -16.60 14.49
C ALA A 109 -17.66 -16.97 13.11
N SER A 110 -16.79 -18.00 13.06
CA SER A 110 -16.19 -18.48 11.81
C SER A 110 -17.10 -19.41 10.99
N GLU A 111 -18.22 -19.89 11.53
CA GLU A 111 -19.10 -20.85 10.84
C GLU A 111 -20.31 -20.23 10.13
N MET A 112 -20.67 -18.97 10.42
CA MET A 112 -21.93 -18.39 9.92
C MET A 112 -21.87 -17.80 8.51
N HIS A 113 -20.72 -17.78 7.83
CA HIS A 113 -20.61 -17.38 6.43
C HIS A 113 -19.95 -18.48 5.58
N ARG A 114 -20.56 -19.67 5.53
CA ARG A 114 -20.25 -20.71 4.52
C ARG A 114 -20.84 -20.35 3.14
N GLY A 115 -20.53 -19.15 2.64
CA GLY A 115 -20.49 -18.96 1.19
C GLY A 115 -19.43 -19.91 0.61
N GLU A 116 -19.50 -20.21 -0.70
CA GLU A 116 -18.41 -20.96 -1.34
C GLU A 116 -17.05 -20.39 -0.89
N PRO A 117 -16.06 -21.22 -0.54
CA PRO A 117 -14.79 -20.74 -0.03
C PRO A 117 -14.24 -19.67 -0.97
N ASN A 118 -14.29 -18.44 -0.50
CA ASN A 118 -13.78 -17.25 -1.14
C ASN A 118 -12.26 -17.40 -1.19
N GLY A 119 -11.73 -18.02 -2.23
CA GLY A 119 -10.30 -18.26 -2.25
C GLY A 119 -9.84 -19.19 -3.35
N TRP A 120 -8.71 -18.79 -3.93
CA TRP A 120 -7.73 -19.58 -4.65
C TRP A 120 -8.12 -21.05 -4.90
N LYS A 121 -8.65 -21.33 -6.09
CA LYS A 121 -9.24 -22.63 -6.43
C LYS A 121 -8.26 -23.44 -7.26
N PHE A 122 -7.53 -24.36 -6.65
CA PHE A 122 -6.64 -25.28 -7.37
C PHE A 122 -6.70 -26.68 -6.77
N ASP A 123 -6.67 -27.69 -7.63
CA ASP A 123 -6.72 -29.09 -7.21
C ASP A 123 -5.36 -29.59 -6.73
N ASP A 124 -4.28 -29.10 -7.34
CA ASP A 124 -2.91 -29.48 -7.03
C ASP A 124 -1.93 -28.31 -7.21
N VAL A 125 -0.74 -28.44 -6.62
CA VAL A 125 0.34 -27.47 -6.69
C VAL A 125 1.56 -28.08 -7.39
N PRO A 126 2.35 -27.27 -8.12
CA PRO A 126 3.53 -27.77 -8.79
C PRO A 126 4.57 -28.29 -7.79
N THR A 127 5.25 -29.38 -8.12
CA THR A 127 6.39 -29.85 -7.33
C THR A 127 7.55 -28.87 -7.45
N LEU A 128 8.12 -28.44 -6.31
CA LEU A 128 9.23 -27.48 -6.26
C LEU A 128 10.36 -27.87 -7.23
N PRO A 129 10.81 -27.05 -8.19
CA PRO A 129 11.88 -27.44 -9.12
C PRO A 129 13.20 -27.79 -8.41
N GLU A 130 14.00 -28.70 -8.99
CA GLU A 130 15.21 -29.27 -8.34
C GLU A 130 16.26 -28.23 -7.95
N PHE A 131 16.43 -27.21 -8.79
CA PHE A 131 17.42 -26.15 -8.60
C PHE A 131 16.78 -24.80 -8.27
N HIS A 132 15.57 -24.80 -7.69
CA HIS A 132 14.91 -23.57 -7.24
C HIS A 132 15.44 -23.18 -5.86
N PRO A 133 16.22 -22.09 -5.72
CA PRO A 133 16.63 -21.62 -4.40
C PRO A 133 15.39 -21.09 -3.66
N LEU A 134 15.13 -21.63 -2.47
CA LEU A 134 14.08 -21.12 -1.59
C LEU A 134 14.54 -19.82 -0.94
N GLU A 135 13.70 -18.79 -1.01
CA GLU A 135 13.92 -17.55 -0.27
C GLU A 135 13.82 -17.77 1.24
N ARG A 136 14.42 -16.88 2.04
CA ARG A 136 14.28 -16.90 3.51
C ARG A 136 12.84 -16.69 3.98
N THR A 137 12.01 -16.19 3.08
CA THR A 137 10.58 -15.89 3.24
C THR A 137 9.72 -17.07 2.78
N ALA A 138 10.23 -18.29 2.99
CA ALA A 138 9.54 -19.54 2.72
C ALA A 138 9.31 -20.33 4.00
N VAL A 139 8.22 -21.10 4.03
CA VAL A 139 7.84 -21.94 5.15
C VAL A 139 7.29 -23.28 4.67
N PHE A 140 7.44 -24.32 5.47
CA PHE A 140 6.93 -25.66 5.18
C PHE A 140 5.77 -26.00 6.10
N ALA A 141 4.63 -26.36 5.52
CA ALA A 141 3.43 -26.82 6.19
C ALA A 141 3.35 -28.36 6.11
N PRO A 142 3.85 -29.09 7.13
CA PRO A 142 3.83 -30.55 7.13
C PRO A 142 2.41 -31.08 7.21
N HIS A 143 2.16 -32.21 6.55
CA HIS A 143 0.90 -32.98 6.59
C HIS A 143 -0.36 -32.20 6.20
N SER A 144 -0.22 -31.01 5.63
CA SER A 144 -1.32 -30.20 5.12
C SER A 144 -1.55 -30.49 3.65
N ASN A 145 -2.81 -30.53 3.22
CA ASN A 145 -3.13 -30.56 1.79
C ASN A 145 -3.05 -29.14 1.19
N ALA A 146 -2.90 -29.07 -0.13
CA ALA A 146 -2.68 -27.81 -0.82
C ALA A 146 -3.90 -26.87 -0.80
N PRO A 147 -5.14 -27.35 -1.02
CA PRO A 147 -6.34 -26.50 -0.91
C PRO A 147 -6.51 -25.87 0.48
N GLU A 148 -6.21 -26.58 1.55
CA GLU A 148 -6.29 -26.07 2.92
C GLU A 148 -5.26 -24.97 3.20
N VAL A 149 -4.02 -25.16 2.73
CA VAL A 149 -2.97 -24.11 2.80
C VAL A 149 -3.38 -22.90 1.98
N GLY A 150 -3.87 -23.11 0.74
CA GLY A 150 -4.35 -22.04 -0.14
C GLY A 150 -5.46 -21.21 0.51
N ARG A 151 -6.45 -21.88 1.12
CA ARG A 151 -7.54 -21.22 1.86
C ARG A 151 -7.01 -20.38 3.03
N ARG A 152 -6.16 -20.93 3.89
CA ARG A 152 -5.58 -20.19 5.03
C ARG A 152 -4.83 -18.92 4.58
N VAL A 153 -4.09 -19.02 3.47
CA VAL A 153 -3.39 -17.87 2.89
C VAL A 153 -4.38 -16.85 2.33
N ALA A 154 -5.39 -17.30 1.57
CA ALA A 154 -6.41 -16.41 1.02
C ALA A 154 -7.19 -15.67 2.12
N ASP A 155 -7.54 -16.36 3.20
CA ASP A 155 -8.21 -15.79 4.37
C ASP A 155 -7.38 -14.64 4.98
N VAL A 156 -6.07 -14.85 5.15
CA VAL A 156 -5.17 -13.78 5.66
C VAL A 156 -5.00 -12.64 4.68
N LEU A 157 -4.85 -12.91 3.38
CA LEU A 157 -4.75 -11.85 2.37
C LEU A 157 -6.00 -10.96 2.37
N ARG A 158 -7.19 -11.57 2.45
CA ARG A 158 -8.46 -10.85 2.57
C ARG A 158 -8.55 -10.05 3.87
N ALA A 159 -8.26 -10.67 5.01
CA ALA A 159 -8.34 -10.04 6.33
C ALA A 159 -7.41 -8.82 6.44
N ARG A 160 -6.26 -8.87 5.75
CA ARG A 160 -5.30 -7.75 5.67
C ARG A 160 -5.58 -6.79 4.51
N SER A 161 -6.69 -6.99 3.79
CA SER A 161 -7.14 -6.14 2.67
C SER A 161 -6.10 -6.00 1.56
N ILE A 162 -5.37 -7.07 1.28
CA ILE A 162 -4.33 -7.13 0.26
C ILE A 162 -4.99 -7.48 -1.07
N ALA A 163 -4.88 -6.58 -2.06
CA ALA A 163 -5.41 -6.82 -3.40
C ALA A 163 -4.68 -8.01 -4.04
N THR A 164 -5.43 -9.03 -4.45
CA THR A 164 -4.87 -10.32 -4.84
C THR A 164 -5.48 -10.83 -6.14
N VAL A 165 -4.63 -11.25 -7.07
CA VAL A 165 -5.00 -11.94 -8.31
C VAL A 165 -4.43 -13.36 -8.28
N TYR A 166 -5.31 -14.36 -8.31
CA TYR A 166 -4.94 -15.77 -8.25
C TYR A 166 -4.70 -16.36 -9.65
N ASP A 167 -3.61 -17.11 -9.80
CA ASP A 167 -3.30 -18.00 -10.92
C ASP A 167 -3.39 -19.43 -10.39
N ASP A 168 -4.58 -19.99 -10.50
CA ASP A 168 -4.95 -21.33 -10.03
C ASP A 168 -4.07 -22.42 -10.66
N LYS A 169 -3.70 -22.26 -11.94
CA LYS A 169 -2.90 -23.25 -12.68
C LYS A 169 -1.48 -23.37 -12.15
N LYS A 170 -0.92 -22.28 -11.66
CA LYS A 170 0.46 -22.23 -11.15
C LYS A 170 0.53 -22.25 -9.63
N ALA A 171 -0.62 -22.32 -8.96
CA ALA A 171 -0.74 -22.07 -7.53
C ALA A 171 0.09 -20.84 -7.13
N LYS A 172 -0.14 -19.73 -7.85
CA LYS A 172 0.52 -18.44 -7.61
C LYS A 172 -0.49 -17.31 -7.37
N ALA A 173 -0.21 -16.41 -6.44
CA ALA A 173 -0.96 -15.17 -6.24
C ALA A 173 -0.07 -13.95 -6.55
N LYS A 174 -0.57 -12.96 -7.32
CA LYS A 174 0.01 -11.61 -7.40
C LYS A 174 -0.70 -10.75 -6.35
N CYS A 175 0.06 -10.17 -5.43
CA CYS A 175 -0.46 -9.42 -4.31
C CYS A 175 0.08 -7.99 -4.32
N ILE A 176 -0.75 -7.02 -3.93
CA ILE A 176 -0.36 -5.61 -3.78
C ILE A 176 -0.95 -5.08 -2.46
N THR A 177 -0.09 -4.57 -1.57
CA THR A 177 -0.51 -3.98 -0.29
C THR A 177 -1.12 -2.58 -0.46
N GLU A 178 -1.71 -2.02 0.61
CA GLU A 178 -2.16 -0.61 0.64
C GLU A 178 -0.99 0.36 0.35
N ASP A 179 0.21 0.05 0.86
CA ASP A 179 1.45 0.82 0.66
C ASP A 179 2.15 0.55 -0.70
N ASN A 180 1.43 0.07 -1.72
CA ASN A 180 1.98 -0.24 -3.06
C ASN A 180 3.15 -1.25 -3.08
N VAL A 181 3.26 -2.14 -2.07
CA VAL A 181 4.26 -3.21 -2.13
C VAL A 181 3.73 -4.36 -2.97
N GLU A 182 4.33 -4.59 -4.13
CA GLU A 182 4.02 -5.76 -4.94
C GLU A 182 4.81 -6.97 -4.48
N PHE A 183 4.12 -8.08 -4.29
CA PHE A 183 4.75 -9.35 -3.97
C PHE A 183 3.97 -10.52 -4.58
N ARG A 184 4.55 -11.72 -4.46
CA ARG A 184 3.96 -12.95 -4.97
C ARG A 184 3.94 -13.99 -3.87
N VAL A 185 2.85 -14.72 -3.77
CA VAL A 185 2.79 -15.94 -2.96
C VAL A 185 2.79 -17.14 -3.91
N ARG A 186 3.63 -18.13 -3.63
CA ARG A 186 3.69 -19.38 -4.41
C ARG A 186 3.56 -20.58 -3.48
N LEU A 187 2.82 -21.58 -3.93
CA LEU A 187 2.72 -22.87 -3.27
C LEU A 187 3.45 -23.92 -4.11
N TYR A 188 4.19 -24.79 -3.43
CA TYR A 188 4.83 -25.94 -4.05
C TYR A 188 4.58 -27.19 -3.25
N ARG A 189 4.49 -28.34 -3.93
CA ARG A 189 4.60 -29.64 -3.27
C ARG A 189 6.07 -29.89 -2.92
N GLY A 190 6.33 -30.26 -1.68
CA GLY A 190 7.68 -30.60 -1.25
C GLY A 190 8.21 -31.88 -1.93
N ARG A 191 9.53 -32.10 -1.86
CA ARG A 191 10.20 -33.28 -2.43
C ARG A 191 10.92 -34.09 -1.36
N ASN A 192 11.20 -35.36 -1.65
CA ASN A 192 11.97 -36.25 -0.78
C ASN A 192 11.40 -36.26 0.64
N LYS A 193 12.22 -35.90 1.64
CA LYS A 193 11.80 -35.78 3.05
C LYS A 193 10.68 -34.76 3.31
N PHE A 194 10.41 -33.85 2.38
CA PHE A 194 9.34 -32.84 2.46
C PHE A 194 8.11 -33.19 1.60
N SER A 195 8.04 -34.38 1.01
CA SER A 195 6.91 -34.80 0.14
C SER A 195 5.56 -34.86 0.86
N HIS A 196 5.58 -34.86 2.20
CA HIS A 196 4.40 -34.94 3.05
C HIS A 196 3.74 -33.58 3.33
N GLY A 197 4.10 -32.51 2.62
CA GLY A 197 3.55 -31.18 2.90
C GLY A 197 3.72 -30.19 1.76
N ILE A 198 3.36 -28.94 2.07
CA ILE A 198 3.34 -27.82 1.12
C ILE A 198 4.37 -26.78 1.54
N ILE A 199 5.12 -26.26 0.59
CA ILE A 199 6.04 -25.15 0.78
C ILE A 199 5.33 -23.89 0.31
N VAL A 200 5.23 -22.87 1.18
CA VAL A 200 4.71 -21.55 0.84
C VAL A 200 5.85 -20.57 0.82
N GLU A 201 5.96 -19.80 -0.27
CA GLU A 201 7.02 -18.82 -0.49
C GLU A 201 6.41 -17.45 -0.78
N VAL A 202 6.85 -16.42 -0.05
CA VAL A 202 6.43 -15.02 -0.26
C VAL A 202 7.60 -14.23 -0.84
N GLN A 203 7.47 -13.73 -2.07
CA GLN A 203 8.54 -13.00 -2.76
C GLN A 203 8.15 -11.55 -3.05
N ARG A 204 8.83 -10.58 -2.43
CA ARG A 204 8.69 -9.16 -2.79
C ARG A 204 9.20 -8.93 -4.21
N ARG A 205 8.45 -8.16 -5.00
CA ARG A 205 8.77 -7.85 -6.42
C ARG A 205 9.08 -6.37 -6.61
N PHE A 206 8.32 -5.50 -5.96
CA PHE A 206 8.45 -4.06 -6.08
C PHE A 206 8.01 -3.36 -4.79
N GLY A 207 8.50 -2.15 -4.56
CA GLY A 207 8.13 -1.31 -3.42
C GLY A 207 8.86 -1.65 -2.11
N PHE A 208 8.71 -0.75 -1.14
CA PHE A 208 9.22 -0.90 0.22
C PHE A 208 8.20 -0.32 1.19
N SER A 209 7.80 -1.11 2.18
CA SER A 209 7.06 -0.61 3.33
C SER A 209 7.53 -1.36 4.58
N PRO A 210 7.74 -0.66 5.72
CA PRO A 210 8.01 -1.31 7.00
C PRO A 210 6.89 -2.28 7.42
N SER A 211 5.64 -2.03 7.01
CA SER A 211 4.48 -2.87 7.34
C SER A 211 4.51 -4.24 6.65
N PHE A 212 5.18 -4.35 5.49
CA PHE A 212 5.21 -5.56 4.67
C PHE A 212 5.81 -6.77 5.39
N ALA A 213 6.77 -6.56 6.30
CA ALA A 213 7.31 -7.67 7.10
C ALA A 213 6.21 -8.32 7.96
N GLY A 214 5.31 -7.51 8.52
CA GLY A 214 4.15 -7.99 9.26
C GLY A 214 3.16 -8.77 8.38
N ASP A 215 2.89 -8.29 7.16
CA ASP A 215 2.05 -9.00 6.18
C ASP A 215 2.65 -10.37 5.82
N MET A 216 3.95 -10.39 5.53
CA MET A 216 4.68 -11.61 5.19
C MET A 216 4.64 -12.63 6.31
N TYR A 217 4.91 -12.25 7.56
CA TYR A 217 4.85 -13.18 8.68
C TYR A 217 3.43 -13.69 8.94
N ALA A 218 2.41 -12.84 8.82
CA ALA A 218 1.02 -13.28 8.95
C ALA A 218 0.65 -14.34 7.90
N ILE A 219 1.10 -14.16 6.66
CA ILE A 219 0.87 -15.14 5.57
C ILE A 219 1.59 -16.46 5.86
N LEU A 220 2.86 -16.41 6.28
CA LEU A 220 3.66 -17.61 6.57
C LEU A 220 3.14 -18.34 7.81
N ASP A 221 2.73 -17.62 8.86
CA ASP A 221 2.14 -18.21 10.06
C ASP A 221 0.82 -18.92 9.73
N ALA A 222 -0.05 -18.28 8.93
CA ALA A 222 -1.30 -18.90 8.50
C ALA A 222 -1.08 -20.12 7.60
N ALA A 223 -0.08 -20.09 6.73
CA ALA A 223 0.30 -21.25 5.92
C ALA A 223 0.70 -22.46 6.78
N GLU A 224 1.40 -22.24 7.89
CA GLU A 224 1.75 -23.29 8.88
C GLU A 224 0.54 -23.76 9.72
N GLY A 225 -0.62 -23.11 9.61
CA GLY A 225 -1.78 -23.40 10.45
C GLY A 225 -1.70 -22.82 11.85
N LYS A 226 -0.75 -21.90 12.08
CA LYS A 226 -0.79 -21.10 13.30
C LYS A 226 -2.01 -20.21 13.17
N LEU A 227 -2.92 -20.32 14.14
CA LEU A 227 -4.00 -19.36 14.25
C LEU A 227 -3.37 -17.97 14.24
N PRO A 228 -3.90 -17.01 13.46
CA PRO A 228 -3.47 -15.64 13.54
C PRO A 228 -3.69 -15.27 14.99
N ALA A 229 -2.61 -15.27 15.77
CA ALA A 229 -2.73 -14.97 17.16
C ALA A 229 -3.31 -13.56 17.14
N LEU A 230 -4.48 -13.35 17.74
CA LEU A 230 -4.99 -12.03 18.06
C LEU A 230 -4.06 -11.29 19.03
N LYS A 231 -2.78 -11.71 19.13
CA LYS A 231 -1.65 -10.79 19.17
C LYS A 231 -1.96 -9.69 18.16
N THR A 232 -2.64 -8.65 18.65
CA THR A 232 -2.17 -7.28 18.52
C THR A 232 -0.68 -7.44 18.32
N VAL A 233 -0.21 -7.39 17.06
CA VAL A 233 1.23 -7.34 16.81
C VAL A 233 1.65 -6.28 17.81
N PRO A 234 2.46 -6.62 18.84
CA PRO A 234 2.99 -5.58 19.68
C PRO A 234 3.69 -4.76 18.63
N LEU A 235 3.12 -3.59 18.27
CA LEU A 235 3.80 -2.60 17.46
C LEU A 235 5.15 -2.60 18.13
N ILE A 236 6.17 -3.15 17.47
CA ILE A 236 7.52 -3.26 18.05
C ILE A 236 7.70 -1.88 18.66
N PRO A 237 7.67 -1.74 20.00
CA PRO A 237 7.40 -0.46 20.60
C PRO A 237 8.43 0.45 19.96
N PRO A 238 7.98 1.46 19.17
CA PRO A 238 8.83 2.19 18.25
C PRO A 238 10.06 2.53 19.06
N PRO A 239 11.26 2.05 18.66
CA PRO A 239 12.40 1.83 19.54
C PRO A 239 12.43 2.95 20.56
N SER A 240 12.03 2.64 21.80
CA SER A 240 11.57 3.61 22.80
C SER A 240 12.68 4.48 23.38
N LYS A 241 13.81 4.55 22.67
CA LYS A 241 14.56 5.80 22.52
C LYS A 241 13.76 6.73 21.61
N LEU A 242 12.59 7.12 22.14
CA LEU A 242 11.75 8.19 21.64
C LEU A 242 12.69 9.32 21.25
N ILE A 243 12.85 9.56 19.95
CA ILE A 243 13.14 10.92 19.50
C ILE A 243 12.06 11.73 20.23
N PRO A 244 12.42 12.71 21.09
CA PRO A 244 11.44 13.51 21.79
C PRO A 244 10.41 13.94 20.76
N VAL A 245 9.18 13.45 20.91
CA VAL A 245 8.07 13.96 20.12
C VAL A 245 8.04 15.42 20.53
N VAL A 246 8.54 16.28 19.64
CA VAL A 246 8.43 17.72 19.81
C VAL A 246 6.93 17.93 20.02
N SER A 247 6.57 18.39 21.21
CA SER A 247 5.18 18.63 21.55
C SER A 247 4.65 19.63 20.54
N ASP A 248 3.63 19.27 19.77
CA ASP A 248 2.96 20.17 18.82
C ASP A 248 2.54 21.50 19.47
N ALA A 249 2.44 21.54 20.81
CA ALA A 249 2.19 22.74 21.60
C ALA A 249 3.25 23.85 21.45
N ASP A 250 4.47 23.51 21.02
CA ASP A 250 5.56 24.47 20.81
C ASP A 250 5.82 24.77 19.31
N ASP A 251 5.14 24.07 18.40
CA ASP A 251 5.29 24.26 16.94
C ASP A 251 4.28 25.26 16.35
N ASP A 252 3.24 25.65 17.11
CA ASP A 252 2.32 26.74 16.70
C ASP A 252 3.03 28.12 16.66
N ASP A 253 4.16 28.27 17.35
CA ASP A 253 4.96 29.51 17.37
C ASP A 253 5.95 29.61 16.18
N PHE A 254 6.14 28.53 15.41
CA PHE A 254 7.02 28.57 14.22
C PHE A 254 6.35 29.19 12.99
N ASP A 255 5.03 29.36 13.00
CA ASP A 255 4.32 30.10 11.95
C ASP A 255 4.50 31.63 12.09
N ASP A 256 5.04 32.13 13.20
CA ASP A 256 5.16 33.58 13.49
C ASP A 256 6.58 34.16 13.25
N PHE A 257 7.63 33.33 13.09
CA PHE A 257 8.99 33.85 12.96
C PHE A 257 9.30 34.46 11.57
N ASP A 258 8.48 34.16 10.56
CA ASP A 258 8.53 34.78 9.22
C ASP A 258 7.36 35.74 8.94
N ALA A 259 6.50 36.00 9.94
CA ALA A 259 5.51 37.06 9.83
C ALA A 259 6.23 38.41 9.98
N PRO A 260 6.36 39.23 8.90
CA PRO A 260 6.84 40.59 9.07
C PRO A 260 5.96 41.30 10.09
N PRO A 261 6.51 42.23 10.89
CA PRO A 261 5.77 42.91 11.95
C PRO A 261 4.44 43.46 11.41
N PRO A 262 3.36 43.45 12.21
CA PRO A 262 1.98 43.73 11.79
C PRO A 262 1.69 45.13 11.20
N SER A 263 2.71 45.89 10.82
CA SER A 263 2.63 47.28 10.37
C SER A 263 2.03 47.47 8.97
N MET A 264 1.63 46.42 8.24
CA MET A 264 1.13 46.58 6.87
C MET A 264 -0.23 45.94 6.52
N GLY A 265 -1.06 45.50 7.47
CA GLY A 265 -2.49 45.19 7.23
C GLY A 265 -2.82 44.10 6.18
N ILE A 266 -1.83 43.52 5.50
CA ILE A 266 -1.99 42.46 4.52
C ILE A 266 -1.99 41.14 5.30
N LYS A 267 -3.18 40.58 5.50
CA LYS A 267 -3.34 39.21 6.00
C LYS A 267 -2.75 38.24 4.99
N ARG A 268 -1.46 37.93 5.08
CA ARG A 268 -0.85 36.84 4.30
C ARG A 268 -1.43 35.54 4.82
N LYS A 269 -2.09 34.78 3.95
CA LYS A 269 -2.51 33.42 4.26
C LYS A 269 -1.25 32.58 4.43
N ALA A 270 -1.13 31.85 5.54
CA ALA A 270 -0.03 30.92 5.76
C ALA A 270 -0.02 29.86 4.65
N ARG A 271 1.00 29.90 3.79
CA ARG A 271 1.19 28.95 2.69
C ARG A 271 1.87 27.70 3.23
N SER A 272 1.40 26.53 2.81
CA SER A 272 2.10 25.29 3.12
C SER A 272 3.27 25.12 2.15
N ALA A 273 4.51 25.28 2.63
CA ALA A 273 5.70 25.12 1.80
C ALA A 273 5.72 23.74 1.09
N SER A 274 5.28 22.68 1.77
CA SER A 274 5.19 21.33 1.21
C SER A 274 4.16 21.24 0.06
N LEU A 275 3.01 21.91 0.19
CA LEU A 275 2.02 21.98 -0.89
C LEU A 275 2.57 22.75 -2.09
N CYS A 276 3.25 23.89 -1.85
CA CYS A 276 3.89 24.67 -2.91
C CYS A 276 4.90 23.83 -3.71
N ILE A 277 5.77 23.08 -3.01
CA ILE A 277 6.76 22.20 -3.66
C ILE A 277 6.06 21.14 -4.52
N ALA A 278 5.04 20.46 -3.99
CA ALA A 278 4.32 19.43 -4.74
C ALA A 278 3.55 20.01 -5.94
N SER A 279 2.93 21.18 -5.78
CA SER A 279 2.27 21.90 -6.87
C SER A 279 3.26 22.30 -7.97
N ASP A 280 4.41 22.87 -7.60
CA ASP A 280 5.49 23.19 -8.56
C ASP A 280 6.00 21.94 -9.29
N MET A 281 6.12 20.81 -8.60
CA MET A 281 6.51 19.55 -9.21
C MET A 281 5.48 19.09 -10.24
N LEU A 282 4.18 19.11 -9.91
CA LEU A 282 3.12 18.72 -10.86
C LEU A 282 3.09 19.63 -12.09
N LYS A 283 3.24 20.94 -11.92
CA LYS A 283 3.24 21.90 -13.04
C LYS A 283 4.44 21.73 -13.97
N ARG A 284 5.61 21.43 -13.40
CA ARG A 284 6.87 21.37 -14.15
C ARG A 284 7.23 19.95 -14.59
N ALA A 285 6.53 18.94 -14.08
CA ALA A 285 6.78 17.55 -14.37
C ALA A 285 6.59 17.28 -15.86
N LYS A 286 7.69 16.90 -16.51
CA LYS A 286 7.68 16.37 -17.88
C LYS A 286 7.69 14.85 -17.91
N THR A 287 7.85 14.21 -16.75
CA THR A 287 8.04 12.77 -16.61
C THR A 287 7.04 12.17 -15.63
N ALA A 288 6.67 10.92 -15.88
CA ALA A 288 5.81 10.12 -15.00
C ALA A 288 6.33 10.08 -13.57
N ASP A 289 7.62 9.83 -13.38
CA ASP A 289 8.25 9.69 -12.07
C ASP A 289 8.11 10.96 -11.22
N ALA A 290 8.22 12.15 -11.83
CA ALA A 290 8.06 13.41 -11.11
C ALA A 290 6.62 13.61 -10.64
N ASN A 291 5.64 13.23 -11.47
CA ASN A 291 4.23 13.24 -11.10
C ASN A 291 3.92 12.22 -10.00
N VAL A 292 4.47 11.01 -10.09
CA VAL A 292 4.33 9.98 -9.06
C VAL A 292 4.88 10.49 -7.73
N LEU A 293 6.09 11.05 -7.73
CA LEU A 293 6.72 11.57 -6.51
C LEU A 293 5.93 12.74 -5.90
N ALA A 294 5.40 13.64 -6.74
CA ALA A 294 4.58 14.76 -6.27
C ALA A 294 3.27 14.27 -5.66
N LEU A 295 2.54 13.37 -6.32
CA LEU A 295 1.28 12.82 -5.82
C LEU A 295 1.47 11.93 -4.58
N GLU A 296 2.57 11.17 -4.51
CA GLU A 296 2.92 10.39 -3.31
C GLU A 296 3.21 11.31 -2.12
N SER A 297 3.94 12.42 -2.37
CA SER A 297 4.19 13.45 -1.36
C SER A 297 2.87 14.08 -0.88
N LEU A 298 1.96 14.42 -1.81
CA LEU A 298 0.62 14.93 -1.50
C LEU A 298 -0.21 13.93 -0.69
N ALA A 299 -0.17 12.65 -1.05
CA ALA A 299 -0.88 11.60 -0.33
C ALA A 299 -0.35 11.45 1.11
N SER A 300 0.95 11.70 1.33
CA SER A 300 1.54 11.74 2.67
C SER A 300 1.10 12.97 3.45
N ILE A 301 1.22 14.18 2.88
CA ILE A 301 0.88 15.46 3.57
C ILE A 301 -0.61 15.67 3.82
N THR A 302 -1.49 14.95 3.12
CA THR A 302 -2.94 14.93 3.41
C THR A 302 -3.33 13.83 4.40
N ASN A 303 -2.44 12.90 4.76
CA ASN A 303 -2.76 11.82 5.69
C ASN A 303 -2.53 12.24 7.15
N SER A 304 -3.62 12.36 7.91
CA SER A 304 -3.59 12.79 9.32
C SER A 304 -2.78 11.87 10.25
N LYS A 305 -2.65 10.58 9.93
CA LYS A 305 -1.85 9.62 10.71
C LYS A 305 -0.34 9.76 10.45
N LYS A 306 0.05 10.24 9.28
CA LYS A 306 1.47 10.43 8.90
C LYS A 306 2.00 11.81 9.29
N MET A 307 1.17 12.84 9.14
CA MET A 307 1.61 14.24 9.19
C MET A 307 0.99 15.05 10.32
N GLY A 308 0.11 14.44 11.12
CA GLY A 308 -0.65 15.13 12.16
C GLY A 308 -1.94 15.74 11.62
N ALA A 309 -2.98 15.76 12.46
CA ALA A 309 -4.32 16.16 12.05
C ALA A 309 -4.40 17.63 11.63
N ALA A 310 -3.70 18.54 12.34
CA ALA A 310 -3.73 19.97 12.06
C ALA A 310 -3.07 20.32 10.72
N ALA A 311 -1.86 19.80 10.47
CA ALA A 311 -1.14 20.01 9.22
C ALA A 311 -1.88 19.39 8.02
N ALA A 312 -2.35 18.15 8.17
CA ALA A 312 -3.15 17.48 7.13
C ALA A 312 -4.43 18.26 6.81
N LEU A 313 -5.14 18.77 7.81
CA LEU A 313 -6.34 19.58 7.61
C LEU A 313 -6.02 20.90 6.88
N ARG A 314 -4.92 21.56 7.24
CA ARG A 314 -4.48 22.81 6.60
C ARG A 314 -4.25 22.61 5.10
N VAL A 315 -3.51 21.56 4.72
CA VAL A 315 -3.25 21.22 3.31
C VAL A 315 -4.54 20.82 2.59
N SER A 316 -5.33 19.94 3.21
CA SER A 316 -6.60 19.46 2.65
C SER A 316 -7.58 20.60 2.37
N ARG A 317 -7.61 21.60 3.26
CA ARG A 317 -8.42 22.80 3.07
C ARG A 317 -7.98 23.63 1.87
N GLN A 318 -6.67 23.79 1.66
CA GLN A 318 -6.15 24.55 0.51
C GLN A 318 -6.51 23.85 -0.81
N ILE A 319 -6.37 22.53 -0.86
CA ILE A 319 -6.74 21.72 -2.04
C ILE A 319 -8.25 21.80 -2.30
N LEU A 320 -9.08 21.52 -1.29
CA LEU A 320 -10.55 21.49 -1.47
C LEU A 320 -11.12 22.86 -1.77
N ALA A 321 -10.68 23.91 -1.07
CA ALA A 321 -11.14 25.27 -1.32
C ALA A 321 -10.66 25.83 -2.68
N GLY A 322 -9.61 25.25 -3.26
CA GLY A 322 -8.96 25.77 -4.45
C GLY A 322 -8.36 27.15 -4.23
N SER A 323 -7.61 27.32 -3.14
CA SER A 323 -6.92 28.58 -2.86
C SER A 323 -5.46 28.51 -3.29
N ASP A 324 -5.00 29.52 -4.05
CA ASP A 324 -3.61 29.66 -4.45
C ASP A 324 -3.08 28.36 -5.08
N GLU A 325 -2.03 27.74 -4.52
CA GLU A 325 -1.41 26.52 -5.04
C GLU A 325 -2.31 25.28 -4.95
N GLY A 326 -3.34 25.32 -4.10
CA GLY A 326 -4.30 24.23 -3.95
C GLY A 326 -5.25 24.09 -5.14
N GLU A 327 -5.51 25.18 -5.87
CA GLU A 327 -6.31 25.15 -7.11
C GLU A 327 -5.60 24.34 -8.19
N ASP A 328 -4.32 24.59 -8.41
CA ASP A 328 -3.52 23.88 -9.40
C ASP A 328 -3.46 22.38 -9.10
N VAL A 329 -3.27 22.02 -7.83
CA VAL A 329 -3.28 20.62 -7.41
C VAL A 329 -4.66 20.01 -7.69
N ARG A 330 -5.74 20.71 -7.31
CA ARG A 330 -7.11 20.22 -7.55
C ARG A 330 -7.38 19.99 -9.04
N GLU A 331 -6.98 20.91 -9.93
CA GLU A 331 -7.13 20.73 -11.38
C GLU A 331 -6.38 19.49 -11.89
N VAL A 332 -5.16 19.26 -11.42
CA VAL A 332 -4.40 18.04 -11.77
C VAL A 332 -5.09 16.79 -11.23
N LEU A 333 -5.60 16.81 -10.01
CA LEU A 333 -6.35 15.67 -9.45
C LEU A 333 -7.60 15.37 -10.28
N VAL A 334 -8.39 16.40 -10.61
CA VAL A 334 -9.62 16.25 -11.39
C VAL A 334 -9.33 15.74 -12.79
N SER A 335 -8.31 16.29 -13.48
CA SER A 335 -7.94 15.83 -14.82
C SER A 335 -7.50 14.35 -14.84
N LEU A 336 -6.75 13.90 -13.83
CA LEU A 336 -6.36 12.48 -13.70
C LEU A 336 -7.55 11.54 -13.43
N LEU A 337 -8.59 12.04 -12.75
CA LEU A 337 -9.74 11.26 -12.31
C LEU A 337 -10.88 11.24 -13.34
N VAL A 338 -11.20 12.38 -13.95
CA VAL A 338 -12.35 12.54 -14.85
C VAL A 338 -11.99 12.17 -16.29
N ASP A 339 -10.77 12.44 -16.72
CA ASP A 339 -10.39 12.19 -18.11
C ASP A 339 -10.09 10.70 -18.32
N GLU A 340 -11.14 9.92 -18.57
CA GLU A 340 -11.04 8.55 -19.09
C GLU A 340 -10.64 8.55 -20.58
N SER A 341 -10.79 9.68 -21.28
CA SER A 341 -10.84 9.77 -22.74
C SER A 341 -9.53 10.14 -23.45
N LEU A 342 -8.40 10.22 -22.75
CA LEU A 342 -7.07 10.38 -23.37
C LEU A 342 -6.62 9.18 -24.24
N ASP A 343 -7.55 8.38 -24.75
CA ASP A 343 -7.38 7.57 -25.95
C ASP A 343 -7.31 8.45 -27.23
N SER A 344 -7.51 9.78 -27.11
CA SER A 344 -7.37 10.70 -28.24
C SER A 344 -5.89 10.87 -28.62
N GLU A 345 -5.58 10.52 -29.87
CA GLU A 345 -4.27 10.47 -30.55
C GLU A 345 -3.39 11.74 -30.50
N SER A 346 -3.70 12.75 -29.66
CA SER A 346 -3.08 14.08 -29.71
C SER A 346 -2.09 14.40 -28.57
N THR A 347 -1.93 13.53 -27.56
CA THR A 347 -0.87 13.64 -26.52
C THR A 347 0.16 12.49 -26.60
N SER A 348 0.20 11.82 -27.75
CA SER A 348 0.70 10.45 -28.03
C SER A 348 2.21 10.18 -27.88
N ASP A 349 3.01 11.09 -27.33
CA ASP A 349 4.47 10.92 -27.31
C ASP A 349 5.06 10.71 -25.90
N ILE A 350 4.29 10.96 -24.82
CA ILE A 350 4.83 10.90 -23.45
C ILE A 350 4.32 9.69 -22.65
N TRP A 351 3.10 9.17 -22.92
CA TRP A 351 2.43 8.18 -22.04
C TRP A 351 2.04 6.87 -22.72
N ASP A 352 2.26 6.72 -24.03
CA ASP A 352 1.58 5.75 -24.90
C ASP A 352 1.88 4.25 -24.71
N LYS A 353 2.54 3.83 -23.62
CA LYS A 353 2.82 2.41 -23.37
C LYS A 353 2.72 1.93 -21.92
N ASP A 354 2.41 2.80 -20.98
CA ASP A 354 2.43 2.43 -19.56
C ASP A 354 1.10 2.70 -18.86
N ASP A 355 0.10 1.88 -19.20
CA ASP A 355 -1.20 1.84 -18.52
C ASP A 355 -1.04 1.68 -17.00
N GLU A 356 0.01 0.98 -16.56
CA GLU A 356 0.32 0.75 -15.15
C GLU A 356 0.76 2.06 -14.45
N GLY A 357 1.60 2.87 -15.11
CA GLY A 357 1.98 4.19 -14.64
C GLY A 357 0.79 5.14 -14.48
N ARG A 358 -0.13 5.17 -15.45
CA ARG A 358 -1.34 6.01 -15.38
C ARG A 358 -2.29 5.55 -14.27
N ALA A 359 -2.50 4.23 -14.13
CA ALA A 359 -3.30 3.67 -13.04
C ALA A 359 -2.73 4.04 -11.66
N GLN A 360 -1.40 4.04 -11.52
CA GLN A 360 -0.73 4.45 -10.29
C GLN A 360 -0.93 5.94 -9.97
N LEU A 361 -0.82 6.83 -10.97
CA LEU A 361 -1.10 8.26 -10.80
C LEU A 361 -2.55 8.50 -10.38
N ARG A 362 -3.51 7.85 -11.06
CA ARG A 362 -4.93 7.94 -10.72
C ARG A 362 -5.19 7.47 -9.29
N LEU A 363 -4.51 6.40 -8.85
CA LEU A 363 -4.66 5.88 -7.49
C LEU A 363 -4.15 6.86 -6.45
N TYR A 364 -2.99 7.49 -6.67
CA TYR A 364 -2.50 8.51 -5.76
C TYR A 364 -3.40 9.75 -5.76
N ALA A 365 -3.89 10.18 -6.93
CA ALA A 365 -4.82 11.29 -7.01
C ALA A 365 -6.10 11.05 -6.20
N MET A 366 -6.71 9.86 -6.36
CA MET A 366 -7.87 9.45 -5.57
C MET A 366 -7.54 9.37 -4.07
N THR A 367 -6.33 8.92 -3.71
CA THR A 367 -5.87 8.85 -2.32
C THR A 367 -5.72 10.22 -1.69
N VAL A 368 -5.15 11.20 -2.40
CA VAL A 368 -5.05 12.60 -1.97
C VAL A 368 -6.44 13.17 -1.71
N LEU A 369 -7.37 12.96 -2.65
CA LEU A 369 -8.74 13.47 -2.53
C LEU A 369 -9.50 12.80 -1.38
N SER A 370 -9.41 11.47 -1.26
CA SER A 370 -10.01 10.72 -0.16
C SER A 370 -9.49 11.20 1.19
N ASN A 371 -8.17 11.33 1.35
CA ASN A 371 -7.58 11.85 2.59
C ASN A 371 -8.10 13.27 2.90
N ALA A 372 -8.11 14.15 1.89
CA ALA A 372 -8.54 15.53 2.08
C ALA A 372 -10.00 15.64 2.52
N ILE A 373 -10.89 14.84 1.92
CA ILE A 373 -12.30 14.77 2.28
C ILE A 373 -12.50 14.17 3.66
N SER A 374 -11.83 13.05 3.99
CA SER A 374 -11.95 12.41 5.31
C SER A 374 -11.50 13.35 6.42
N VAL A 375 -10.34 14.02 6.25
CA VAL A 375 -9.84 14.97 7.26
C VAL A 375 -10.75 16.19 7.39
N ALA A 376 -11.29 16.71 6.28
CA ALA A 376 -12.25 17.81 6.31
C ALA A 376 -13.58 17.42 6.97
N ALA A 377 -14.05 16.18 6.79
CA ALA A 377 -15.27 15.66 7.40
C ALA A 377 -15.12 15.42 8.91
N GLU A 378 -13.98 14.88 9.35
CA GLU A 378 -13.75 14.52 10.75
C GLU A 378 -13.31 15.71 11.63
N LYS A 379 -12.44 16.57 11.10
CA LYS A 379 -11.75 17.63 11.86
C LYS A 379 -12.00 19.03 11.32
N GLY A 380 -12.50 19.13 10.09
CA GLY A 380 -12.66 20.39 9.38
C GLY A 380 -13.91 21.17 9.76
N SER A 381 -14.05 22.32 9.11
CA SER A 381 -15.27 23.12 9.17
C SER A 381 -16.30 22.52 8.21
N PRO A 382 -17.50 22.12 8.67
CA PRO A 382 -18.64 21.71 7.84
C PRO A 382 -18.91 22.64 6.65
N ALA A 383 -18.64 23.94 6.82
CA ALA A 383 -18.81 24.94 5.78
C ALA A 383 -17.95 24.67 4.55
N LEU A 384 -16.71 24.19 4.71
CA LEU A 384 -15.81 23.91 3.59
C LEU A 384 -16.40 22.89 2.63
N LEU A 385 -16.90 21.77 3.15
CA LEU A 385 -17.50 20.72 2.33
C LEU A 385 -18.82 21.17 1.70
N LYS A 386 -19.59 22.00 2.42
CA LYS A 386 -20.83 22.60 1.91
C LYS A 386 -20.57 23.55 0.73
N ASP A 387 -19.55 24.38 0.84
CA ASP A 387 -19.14 25.30 -0.23
C ASP A 387 -18.67 24.56 -1.48
N GLN A 388 -18.15 23.34 -1.32
CA GLN A 388 -17.71 22.46 -2.42
C GLN A 388 -18.75 21.41 -2.83
N SER A 389 -20.00 21.51 -2.35
CA SER A 389 -21.03 20.49 -2.60
C SER A 389 -21.29 20.24 -4.08
N PHE A 390 -21.30 21.28 -4.92
CA PHE A 390 -21.48 21.15 -6.37
C PHE A 390 -20.33 20.36 -7.01
N PHE A 391 -19.09 20.74 -6.74
CA PHE A 391 -17.90 20.03 -7.21
C PHE A 391 -17.90 18.55 -6.78
N LEU A 392 -18.23 18.29 -5.51
CA LEU A 392 -18.26 16.93 -4.98
C LEU A 392 -19.40 16.09 -5.57
N ALA A 393 -20.59 16.68 -5.77
CA ALA A 393 -21.76 15.99 -6.31
C ALA A 393 -21.65 15.73 -7.82
N ASP A 394 -21.22 16.73 -8.59
CA ASP A 394 -21.35 16.69 -10.05
C ASP A 394 -20.08 16.16 -10.73
N GLU A 395 -18.90 16.42 -10.17
CA GLU A 395 -17.63 15.99 -10.79
C GLU A 395 -17.06 14.74 -10.11
N ILE A 396 -17.05 14.70 -8.78
CA ILE A 396 -16.37 13.62 -8.04
C ILE A 396 -17.27 12.40 -7.86
N MET A 397 -18.55 12.58 -7.51
CA MET A 397 -19.47 11.46 -7.25
C MET A 397 -19.56 10.47 -8.41
N PRO A 398 -19.68 10.89 -9.69
CA PRO A 398 -19.72 9.94 -10.81
C PRO A 398 -18.45 9.09 -10.90
N VAL A 399 -17.28 9.70 -10.66
CA VAL A 399 -15.99 8.98 -10.66
C VAL A 399 -15.97 7.94 -9.54
N LEU A 400 -16.31 8.32 -8.30
CA LEU A 400 -16.35 7.38 -7.16
C LEU A 400 -17.25 6.16 -7.45
N VAL A 401 -18.44 6.41 -8.00
CA VAL A 401 -19.39 5.33 -8.32
C VAL A 401 -18.89 4.48 -9.49
N ASN A 402 -18.20 5.05 -10.47
CA ASN A 402 -17.61 4.29 -11.57
C ASN A 402 -16.51 3.34 -11.07
N GLU A 403 -15.63 3.83 -10.20
CA GLU A 403 -14.55 3.02 -9.61
C GLU A 403 -15.06 1.88 -8.73
N LEU A 404 -16.17 2.10 -8.01
CA LEU A 404 -16.85 1.03 -7.27
C LEU A 404 -17.44 -0.02 -8.23
N ARG A 405 -18.01 0.42 -9.34
CA ARG A 405 -18.54 -0.49 -10.38
C ARG A 405 -17.42 -1.33 -11.01
N ASP A 406 -16.22 -0.76 -11.15
CA ASP A 406 -15.02 -1.42 -11.69
C ASP A 406 -14.18 -2.17 -10.62
N SER A 407 -14.72 -2.37 -9.42
CA SER A 407 -14.02 -3.02 -8.30
C SER A 407 -13.45 -4.41 -8.62
N LYS A 408 -14.03 -5.13 -9.59
CA LYS A 408 -13.52 -6.42 -10.06
C LYS A 408 -12.15 -6.32 -10.73
N ASN A 409 -11.90 -5.23 -11.43
CA ASN A 409 -10.64 -4.99 -12.14
C ASN A 409 -9.67 -4.20 -11.27
N ASN A 410 -10.19 -3.26 -10.46
CA ASN A 410 -9.38 -2.39 -9.62
C ASN A 410 -9.90 -2.27 -8.19
N SER A 411 -9.77 -3.36 -7.41
CA SER A 411 -10.24 -3.38 -6.02
C SER A 411 -9.58 -2.31 -5.14
N ARG A 412 -8.35 -1.90 -5.47
CA ARG A 412 -7.61 -0.87 -4.70
C ARG A 412 -8.25 0.50 -4.88
N MET A 413 -8.55 0.88 -6.11
CA MET A 413 -9.25 2.13 -6.40
C MET A 413 -10.65 2.12 -5.79
N ALA A 414 -11.35 0.98 -5.85
CA ALA A 414 -12.65 0.83 -5.22
C ALA A 414 -12.60 1.03 -3.70
N VAL A 415 -11.56 0.55 -3.00
CA VAL A 415 -11.39 0.80 -1.54
C VAL A 415 -11.25 2.29 -1.25
N VAL A 416 -10.39 2.99 -1.99
CA VAL A 416 -10.19 4.44 -1.78
C VAL A 416 -11.46 5.21 -2.11
N SER A 417 -12.18 4.79 -3.16
CA SER A 417 -13.45 5.39 -3.57
C SER A 417 -14.56 5.15 -2.55
N ALA A 418 -14.65 3.94 -1.99
CA ALA A 418 -15.59 3.59 -0.93
C ALA A 418 -15.33 4.41 0.34
N ARG A 419 -14.05 4.59 0.72
CA ARG A 419 -13.64 5.41 1.88
C ARG A 419 -14.02 6.87 1.69
N CYS A 420 -13.78 7.40 0.48
CA CYS A 420 -14.18 8.75 0.10
C CYS A 420 -15.71 8.92 0.21
N LEU A 421 -16.46 7.98 -0.37
CA LEU A 421 -17.93 7.97 -0.33
C LEU A 421 -18.46 7.88 1.10
N GLU A 422 -17.92 6.99 1.93
CA GLU A 422 -18.29 6.88 3.36
C GLU A 422 -18.11 8.21 4.08
N SER A 423 -16.98 8.88 3.87
CA SER A 423 -16.68 10.18 4.49
C SER A 423 -17.68 11.27 4.05
N LEU A 424 -18.12 11.24 2.79
CA LEU A 424 -19.13 12.17 2.27
C LEU A 424 -20.52 11.89 2.82
N LEU A 425 -20.92 10.62 2.87
CA LEU A 425 -22.26 10.19 3.32
C LEU A 425 -22.45 10.38 4.82
N THR A 426 -21.41 10.14 5.62
CA THR A 426 -21.45 10.27 7.09
C THR A 426 -21.21 11.71 7.57
N SER A 427 -20.85 12.63 6.67
CA SER A 427 -20.64 14.05 7.02
C SER A 427 -21.96 14.73 7.40
N ASN A 428 -22.03 15.27 8.63
CA ASN A 428 -23.18 16.03 9.12
C ASN A 428 -23.51 17.27 8.27
N ALA A 429 -22.52 17.79 7.53
CA ALA A 429 -22.64 19.04 6.78
C ALA A 429 -23.41 18.89 5.48
N ILE A 430 -23.12 17.81 4.74
CA ILE A 430 -23.53 17.60 3.35
C ILE A 430 -24.12 16.21 3.10
N GLY A 431 -24.24 15.36 4.12
CA GLY A 431 -24.62 13.97 3.96
C GLY A 431 -25.95 13.77 3.22
N ARG A 432 -26.93 14.67 3.40
CA ARG A 432 -28.21 14.62 2.66
C ARG A 432 -28.04 14.90 1.18
N ASP A 433 -27.32 15.97 0.84
CA ASP A 433 -27.06 16.38 -0.54
C ASP A 433 -26.22 15.30 -1.26
N MET A 434 -25.21 14.77 -0.57
CA MET A 434 -24.36 13.67 -1.07
C MET A 434 -25.11 12.36 -1.22
N THR A 435 -26.05 12.05 -0.31
CA THR A 435 -26.92 10.87 -0.43
C THR A 435 -27.78 10.98 -1.69
N SER A 436 -28.38 12.15 -1.93
CA SER A 436 -29.17 12.39 -3.14
C SER A 436 -28.32 12.25 -4.42
N ALA A 437 -27.11 12.83 -4.42
CA ALA A 437 -26.17 12.73 -5.54
C ALA A 437 -25.73 11.27 -5.79
N ALA A 438 -25.41 10.53 -4.73
CA ALA A 438 -25.01 9.12 -4.80
C ALA A 438 -26.15 8.24 -5.36
N ILE A 439 -27.40 8.46 -4.92
CA ILE A 439 -28.57 7.77 -5.46
C ILE A 439 -28.75 8.11 -6.95
N GLY A 440 -28.62 9.39 -7.33
CA GLY A 440 -28.66 9.85 -8.71
C GLY A 440 -27.61 9.18 -9.61
N CYS A 441 -26.41 8.94 -9.08
CA CYS A 441 -25.33 8.25 -9.76
C CYS A 441 -25.46 6.71 -9.75
N LYS A 442 -26.51 6.15 -9.13
CA LYS A 442 -26.72 4.71 -8.94
C LYS A 442 -25.61 4.05 -8.10
N ALA A 443 -25.25 4.68 -6.97
CA ALA A 443 -24.24 4.16 -6.05
C ALA A 443 -24.62 2.79 -5.44
N GLY A 444 -25.91 2.55 -5.15
CA GLY A 444 -26.38 1.30 -4.52
C GLY A 444 -25.92 0.03 -5.28
N PRO A 445 -26.29 -0.14 -6.56
CA PRO A 445 -25.82 -1.29 -7.35
C PRO A 445 -24.30 -1.39 -7.48
N ALA A 446 -23.57 -0.26 -7.53
CA ALA A 446 -22.11 -0.27 -7.58
C ALA A 446 -21.49 -0.77 -6.25
N LEU A 447 -22.06 -0.36 -5.12
CA LEU A 447 -21.66 -0.81 -3.79
C LEU A 447 -21.98 -2.29 -3.56
N GLU A 448 -23.07 -2.82 -4.11
CA GLU A 448 -23.36 -4.26 -4.06
C GLU A 448 -22.31 -5.08 -4.81
N ILE A 449 -21.84 -4.59 -5.96
CA ILE A 449 -20.74 -5.22 -6.71
C ILE A 449 -19.45 -5.18 -5.89
N SER A 450 -19.10 -4.00 -5.33
CA SER A 450 -17.92 -3.85 -4.47
C SER A 450 -17.99 -4.71 -3.21
N LEU A 451 -19.16 -4.86 -2.62
CA LEU A 451 -19.39 -5.72 -1.45
C LEU A 451 -19.09 -7.18 -1.78
N ASP A 452 -19.59 -7.69 -2.90
CA ASP A 452 -19.27 -9.05 -3.39
C ASP A 452 -17.77 -9.25 -3.64
N VAL A 453 -17.10 -8.25 -4.23
CA VAL A 453 -15.63 -8.28 -4.41
C VAL A 453 -14.90 -8.28 -3.07
N GLY A 454 -15.35 -7.45 -2.12
CA GLY A 454 -14.78 -7.34 -0.78
C GLY A 454 -14.89 -8.65 0.01
N GLN A 455 -16.09 -9.26 -0.01
CA GLN A 455 -16.33 -10.57 0.59
C GLN A 455 -15.39 -11.64 0.05
N ARG A 456 -15.03 -11.56 -1.24
CA ARG A 456 -14.14 -12.53 -1.89
C ARG A 456 -12.67 -12.35 -1.60
N GLY A 457 -12.20 -11.13 -1.33
CA GLY A 457 -10.76 -10.90 -1.28
C GLY A 457 -10.27 -9.61 -0.64
N ASN A 458 -11.13 -8.72 -0.15
CA ASN A 458 -10.71 -7.46 0.45
C ASN A 458 -11.66 -7.03 1.59
N GLN A 459 -11.28 -7.30 2.85
CA GLN A 459 -12.14 -7.02 4.00
C GLN A 459 -12.50 -5.53 4.12
N HIS A 460 -11.55 -4.63 3.86
CA HIS A 460 -11.79 -3.20 3.94
C HIS A 460 -12.84 -2.73 2.91
N LEU A 461 -12.80 -3.27 1.69
CA LEU A 461 -13.81 -2.95 0.68
C LEU A 461 -15.20 -3.41 1.11
N GLU A 462 -15.31 -4.60 1.72
CA GLU A 462 -16.56 -5.12 2.25
C GLU A 462 -17.12 -4.22 3.35
N ASP A 463 -16.29 -3.90 4.34
CA ASP A 463 -16.69 -3.09 5.51
C ASP A 463 -17.18 -1.70 5.06
N LEU A 464 -16.41 -1.03 4.18
CA LEU A 464 -16.76 0.29 3.64
C LEU A 464 -18.02 0.24 2.76
N SER A 465 -18.14 -0.79 1.91
CA SER A 465 -19.31 -0.92 1.03
C SER A 465 -20.57 -1.15 1.84
N MET A 466 -20.48 -1.98 2.89
CA MET A 466 -21.58 -2.23 3.81
C MET A 466 -21.95 -0.97 4.61
N ALA A 467 -20.97 -0.21 5.09
CA ALA A 467 -21.20 1.06 5.78
C ALA A 467 -21.95 2.05 4.88
N CYS A 468 -21.51 2.22 3.63
CA CYS A 468 -22.18 3.10 2.68
C CYS A 468 -23.60 2.64 2.37
N LEU A 469 -23.82 1.32 2.14
CA LEU A 469 -25.15 0.78 1.85
C LEU A 469 -26.15 1.04 2.99
N ARG A 470 -25.72 0.96 4.25
CA ARG A 470 -26.56 1.27 5.43
C ARG A 470 -27.01 2.73 5.49
N VAL A 471 -26.22 3.65 4.95
CA VAL A 471 -26.58 5.09 4.91
C VAL A 471 -27.52 5.38 3.73
N LEU A 472 -27.40 4.62 2.63
CA LEU A 472 -28.24 4.78 1.44
C LEU A 472 -29.61 4.09 1.54
N SER A 473 -29.75 3.09 2.41
CA SER A 473 -31.02 2.37 2.71
C SER A 473 -31.89 3.15 3.68
#